data_AF-A0A8H6F4Z5-F1
#
_entry.id   AF-A0A8H6F4Z5-F1
#
_cell.length_a   1.000
_cell.length_b   1.000
_cell.length_c   1.000
_cell.angle_alpha   90.00
_cell.angle_beta   90.00
_cell.angle_gamma   90.00
#
_symmetry.space_group_name_H-M   'P 1'
#
loop_
_entity.id
_entity.type
_entity.pdbx_description
1 polymer ?
#
loop_
_entity_poly.entity_id
_entity_poly.type
_entity_poly.pdbx_seq_one_letter_code
_entity_poly.pdbx_strand_id
1 'polypeptide(L)'
;MGEEEQKLAKLKQFQGYQITQEMCKLGKVNSNWKFMHCLPRHQEEVADDVFYSDNSVVFEEAENRLYAAMAVIDGFVINKGDLLK
;
A
#
# COMPACT_ATOMS: atom_id res chain seq x y z
N MET A 1 0.96 9.18 -10.66
CA MET A 1 0.57 10.48 -11.27
C MET A 1 1.65 10.93 -12.25
N GLY A 2 1.30 11.71 -13.28
CA GLY A 2 2.26 12.28 -14.24
C GLY A 2 2.49 11.48 -15.53
N GLU A 3 1.80 10.35 -15.71
CA GLU A 3 1.95 9.47 -16.90
C GLU A 3 0.59 9.05 -17.47
N GLU A 4 -0.41 9.93 -17.41
CA GLU A 4 -1.80 9.58 -17.73
C GLU A 4 -1.98 9.18 -19.20
N GLU A 5 -1.20 9.76 -20.12
CA GLU A 5 -1.22 9.41 -21.55
C GLU A 5 -0.85 7.93 -21.81
N GLN A 6 -0.08 7.32 -20.91
CA GLN A 6 0.35 5.93 -21.02
C GLN A 6 -0.60 4.94 -20.34
N LYS A 7 -1.70 5.42 -19.72
CA LYS A 7 -2.61 4.60 -18.92
C LYS A 7 -3.08 3.35 -19.66
N LEU A 8 -3.53 3.50 -20.92
CA LEU A 8 -4.05 2.39 -21.72
C LEU A 8 -3.00 1.32 -22.04
N ALA A 9 -1.76 1.74 -22.31
CA ALA A 9 -0.66 0.82 -22.57
C ALA A 9 -0.29 0.03 -21.31
N LYS A 10 -0.23 0.72 -20.16
CA LYS A 10 0.04 0.10 -18.86
C LYS A 10 -1.05 -0.86 -18.43
N LEU A 11 -2.33 -0.51 -18.60
CA LEU A 11 -3.44 -1.40 -18.28
C LEU A 11 -3.36 -2.74 -19.02
N LYS A 12 -2.92 -2.74 -20.29
CA LYS A 12 -2.68 -3.98 -21.04
C LYS A 12 -1.49 -4.77 -20.51
N GLN A 13 -0.40 -4.09 -20.15
CA GLN A 13 0.81 -4.74 -19.60
C GLN A 13 0.58 -5.35 -18.22
N PHE A 14 -0.27 -4.71 -17.39
CA PHE A 14 -0.63 -5.17 -16.05
C PHE A 14 -1.87 -6.08 -16.03
N GLN A 15 -2.35 -6.53 -17.19
CA GLN A 15 -3.46 -7.47 -17.24
C GLN A 15 -3.09 -8.76 -16.48
N GLY A 16 -3.95 -9.16 -15.53
CA GLY A 16 -3.74 -10.35 -14.69
C GLY A 16 -2.94 -10.10 -13.40
N TYR A 17 -2.51 -8.86 -13.14
CA TYR A 17 -1.78 -8.49 -11.91
C TYR A 17 -2.68 -7.89 -10.82
N GLN A 18 -4.00 -7.82 -11.03
CA GLN A 18 -4.92 -7.40 -9.99
C GLN A 18 -4.83 -8.36 -8.80
N ILE A 19 -4.66 -7.83 -7.60
CA ILE A 19 -4.63 -8.66 -6.38
C ILE A 19 -6.05 -9.10 -6.03
N THR A 20 -6.27 -10.41 -6.02
CA THR A 20 -7.58 -11.04 -5.73
C THR A 20 -7.44 -12.13 -4.68
N GLN A 21 -8.55 -12.47 -4.02
CA GLN A 21 -8.59 -13.62 -3.09
C GLN A 21 -8.22 -14.94 -3.78
N GLU A 22 -8.55 -15.09 -5.07
CA GLU A 22 -8.16 -16.26 -5.86
C GLU A 22 -6.65 -16.34 -6.04
N MET A 23 -5.99 -15.21 -6.34
CA MET A 23 -4.53 -15.14 -6.42
C MET A 23 -3.88 -15.55 -5.09
N CYS A 24 -4.40 -15.05 -3.96
CA CYS A 24 -3.92 -15.43 -2.64
C CYS A 24 -4.08 -16.95 -2.38
N LYS A 25 -5.24 -17.52 -2.72
CA LYS A 25 -5.50 -18.97 -2.55
C LYS A 25 -4.57 -19.82 -3.42
N LEU A 26 -4.40 -19.48 -4.69
CA LEU A 26 -3.51 -20.18 -5.61
C LEU A 26 -2.04 -20.10 -5.17
N GLY A 27 -1.62 -18.94 -4.68
CA GLY A 27 -0.28 -18.69 -4.14
C GLY A 27 0.01 -19.37 -2.81
N LYS A 28 -0.98 -20.01 -2.17
CA LYS A 28 -0.87 -20.64 -0.84
C LYS A 28 -0.27 -19.69 0.19
N VAL A 29 -0.73 -18.44 0.20
CA VAL A 29 -0.26 -17.43 1.17
C VAL A 29 -0.52 -17.90 2.61
N ASN A 30 0.36 -17.49 3.52
CA ASN A 30 0.23 -17.78 4.94
C ASN A 30 -1.16 -17.35 5.45
N SER A 31 -1.78 -18.09 6.36
CA SER A 31 -3.11 -17.77 6.92
C SER A 31 -3.20 -16.37 7.52
N ASN A 32 -2.09 -15.82 8.01
CA ASN A 32 -2.02 -14.51 8.67
C ASN A 32 -1.48 -13.43 7.73
N TRP A 33 -1.63 -13.58 6.42
CA TRP A 33 -1.23 -12.57 5.44
C TRP A 33 -1.93 -11.24 5.69
N LYS A 34 -1.25 -10.14 5.38
CA LYS A 34 -1.79 -8.78 5.44
C LYS A 34 -1.65 -8.09 4.09
N PHE A 35 -2.62 -7.24 3.76
CA PHE A 35 -2.64 -6.40 2.58
C PHE A 35 -2.37 -4.94 2.93
N MET A 36 -1.47 -4.31 2.18
CA MET A 36 -1.04 -2.93 2.33
C MET A 36 -1.23 -2.19 1.00
N HIS A 37 -1.53 -0.89 1.07
CA HIS A 37 -1.72 -0.02 -0.08
C HIS A 37 -1.60 1.45 0.33
N CYS A 38 -0.68 2.19 -0.28
CA CYS A 38 -0.35 3.56 0.13
C CYS A 38 -1.41 4.64 -0.19
N LEU A 39 -2.39 4.31 -1.04
CA LEU A 39 -3.48 5.17 -1.54
C LEU A 39 -3.01 6.29 -2.51
N PRO A 40 -3.89 6.80 -3.40
CA PRO A 40 -5.27 6.37 -3.64
C PRO A 40 -5.33 5.01 -4.34
N ARG A 41 -6.38 4.22 -4.07
CA ARG A 41 -6.59 2.90 -4.67
C ARG A 41 -7.44 2.99 -5.94
N HIS A 42 -7.04 2.24 -6.96
CA HIS A 42 -7.82 2.03 -8.17
C HIS A 42 -8.36 0.59 -8.26
N GLN A 43 -9.44 0.37 -9.02
CA GLN A 43 -10.06 -0.96 -9.12
C GLN A 43 -9.16 -1.96 -9.84
N GLU A 44 -8.31 -1.48 -10.74
CA GLU A 44 -7.41 -2.29 -11.57
C GLU A 44 -6.27 -2.95 -10.77
N GLU A 45 -5.98 -2.43 -9.57
CA GLU A 45 -4.84 -2.84 -8.74
C GLU A 45 -5.22 -3.97 -7.76
N VAL A 46 -6.39 -3.88 -7.14
CA VAL A 46 -6.85 -4.80 -6.10
C VAL A 46 -8.37 -4.91 -6.11
N ALA A 47 -8.90 -6.12 -5.91
CA ALA A 47 -10.33 -6.36 -5.79
C ALA A 47 -10.88 -5.89 -4.43
N ASP A 48 -12.18 -5.53 -4.40
CA ASP A 48 -12.84 -5.01 -3.19
C ASP A 48 -12.79 -6.00 -2.02
N ASP A 49 -12.90 -7.29 -2.31
CA ASP A 49 -12.89 -8.39 -1.35
C ASP A 49 -11.52 -8.61 -0.67
N VAL A 50 -10.43 -8.10 -1.25
CA VAL A 50 -9.12 -8.02 -0.60
C VAL A 50 -8.99 -6.70 0.14
N PHE A 51 -9.32 -5.59 -0.53
CA PHE A 51 -9.10 -4.24 0.00
C PHE A 51 -9.90 -3.96 1.28
N TYR A 52 -11.12 -4.48 1.40
CA TYR A 52 -11.99 -4.32 2.59
C TYR A 52 -12.04 -5.55 3.49
N SER A 53 -11.16 -6.54 3.29
CA SER A 53 -11.09 -7.72 4.17
C SER A 53 -10.45 -7.44 5.52
N ASP A 54 -10.63 -8.34 6.48
CA ASP A 54 -9.93 -8.34 7.78
C ASP A 54 -8.39 -8.49 7.66
N ASN A 55 -7.92 -8.85 6.47
CA ASN A 55 -6.49 -8.95 6.17
C ASN A 55 -5.92 -7.60 5.68
N SER A 56 -6.78 -6.63 5.34
CA SER A 56 -6.37 -5.29 4.94
C SER A 56 -6.00 -4.43 6.13
N VAL A 57 -4.83 -3.80 6.07
CA VAL A 57 -4.36 -2.80 7.05
C VAL A 57 -4.18 -1.42 6.41
N VAL A 58 -4.82 -1.18 5.26
CA VAL A 58 -4.64 0.04 4.44
C VAL A 58 -4.92 1.32 5.23
N PHE A 59 -5.96 1.32 6.06
CA PHE A 59 -6.31 2.52 6.84
C PHE A 59 -5.35 2.74 8.02
N GLU A 60 -4.88 1.67 8.65
CA GLU A 60 -3.82 1.76 9.68
C GLU A 60 -2.50 2.25 9.07
N GLU A 61 -2.15 1.77 7.88
CA GLU A 61 -0.99 2.25 7.12
C GLU A 61 -1.10 3.75 6.81
N ALA A 62 -2.29 4.20 6.38
CA ALA A 62 -2.55 5.61 6.10
C ALA A 62 -2.42 6.49 7.35
N GLU A 63 -2.98 6.07 8.49
CA GLU A 63 -2.84 6.80 9.76
C GLU A 63 -1.38 6.84 10.22
N ASN A 64 -0.64 5.74 10.07
CA ASN A 64 0.75 5.64 10.49
C ASN A 64 1.71 6.61 9.79
N ARG A 65 1.29 7.21 8.66
CA ARG A 65 2.01 8.33 8.02
C ARG A 65 2.15 9.54 8.93
N LEU A 66 1.18 9.80 9.82
CA LEU A 66 1.24 10.89 10.80
C LEU A 66 2.39 10.66 11.78
N TYR A 67 2.40 9.50 12.45
CA TYR A 67 3.41 9.18 13.45
C TYR A 67 4.81 9.09 12.82
N ALA A 68 4.92 8.54 11.61
CA ALA A 68 6.17 8.52 10.86
C ALA A 68 6.69 9.94 10.57
N ALA A 69 5.82 10.86 10.13
CA ALA A 69 6.22 12.24 9.87
C ALA A 69 6.64 12.96 11.16
N MET A 70 5.94 12.75 12.28
CA MET A 70 6.32 13.29 13.58
C MET A 70 7.72 12.85 14.00
N ALA A 71 8.02 11.54 13.90
CA ALA A 71 9.32 11.00 14.24
C ALA A 71 10.44 11.58 13.35
N VAL A 72 10.18 11.77 12.05
CA VAL A 72 11.15 12.39 11.14
C VAL A 72 11.41 13.85 11.51
N ILE A 73 10.37 14.62 11.82
CA ILE A 73 10.52 16.03 12.23
C ILE A 73 11.31 16.11 13.55
N ASP A 74 10.98 15.28 14.53
CA ASP A 74 11.68 15.24 15.82
C ASP A 74 13.16 14.90 15.62
N GLY A 75 13.46 13.82 14.90
CA GLY A 75 14.83 13.38 14.66
C GLY A 75 15.68 14.38 13.88
N PHE A 76 15.16 14.92 12.77
CA PHE A 76 15.98 15.72 11.85
C PHE A 76 15.92 17.23 12.09
N VAL A 77 14.82 17.76 12.63
CA VAL A 77 14.64 19.20 12.85
C VAL A 77 14.93 19.56 14.30
N ILE A 78 14.29 18.89 15.26
CA ILE A 78 14.42 19.20 16.69
C ILE A 78 15.78 18.71 17.21
N ASN A 79 16.07 17.44 16.99
CA ASN A 79 17.31 16.79 17.45
C ASN A 79 18.49 17.00 16.49
N LYS A 80 18.28 17.72 15.38
CA LYS A 80 19.33 18.08 14.40
C LYS A 80 20.12 16.88 13.87
N GLY A 81 19.45 15.74 13.73
CA GLY A 81 20.04 14.48 13.24
C GLY A 81 20.63 13.58 14.32
N ASP A 82 20.56 13.96 15.60
CA ASP A 82 20.96 13.10 16.72
C ASP A 82 19.82 12.16 17.12
N LEU A 83 19.74 11.00 16.47
CA LEU A 83 18.67 10.01 16.64
C LEU A 83 18.86 9.09 17.87
N LEU A 84 19.93 9.26 18.65
CA LEU A 84 20.29 8.39 19.77
C LEU A 84 20.12 9.07 21.14
N LYS A 85 19.61 10.31 21.17
CA LYS A 85 19.21 10.99 22.39
C LYS A 85 17.87 10.50 22.92
#